data_AF-A0A151J9J9-F1
#
_entry.id   AF-A0A151J9J9-F1
#
_cell.length_a   1.000
_cell.length_b   1.000
_cell.length_c   1.000
_cell.angle_alpha   90.00
_cell.angle_beta   90.00
_cell.angle_gamma   90.00
#
_symmetry.space_group_name_H-M   'P 1'
#
loop_
_entity.id
_entity.type
_entity.pdbx_description
1 polymer ?
#
loop_
_entity_poly.entity_id
_entity_poly.type
_entity_poly.pdbx_seq_one_letter_code
_entity_poly.pdbx_strand_id
1 'polypeptide(L)'
;MRENTFWKWKQQLELLRNSYQLDDNSARVLISSRLKGRALAWFHSKAEHLILNIEDLLEEMTRMFDSRPAKLSLRKTFEARVWKADEQFCDYYHEKIILANRVPIDEDELLDYLIEVIADRRLQNQAHYELSIKV
;
A
#
# COMPACT_ATOMS: atom_id res chain seq x y z
N MET A 1 5.47 -10.01 -9.36
CA MET A 1 5.15 -9.05 -8.28
C MET A 1 6.36 -8.14 -8.10
N ARG A 2 6.15 -6.82 -7.93
CA ARG A 2 7.23 -5.92 -7.50
C ARG A 2 7.38 -6.06 -5.99
N GLU A 3 8.60 -5.94 -5.47
CA GLU A 3 8.87 -5.91 -4.02
C GLU A 3 7.94 -4.89 -3.32
N ASN A 4 7.46 -5.21 -2.11
CA ASN A 4 6.59 -4.36 -1.28
C ASN A 4 5.12 -4.17 -1.74
N THR A 5 4.65 -4.96 -2.71
CA THR A 5 3.24 -4.91 -3.18
C THR A 5 2.40 -6.14 -2.83
N PHE A 6 3.00 -7.12 -2.15
CA PHE A 6 2.34 -8.39 -1.84
C PHE A 6 1.06 -8.21 -1.01
N TRP A 7 1.09 -7.38 0.04
CA TRP A 7 -0.09 -7.14 0.88
C TRP A 7 -1.30 -6.62 0.08
N LYS A 8 -1.09 -5.70 -0.87
CA LYS A 8 -2.17 -5.17 -1.73
C LYS A 8 -2.73 -6.27 -2.63
N TRP A 9 -1.85 -7.07 -3.20
CA TRP A 9 -2.25 -8.20 -4.04
C TRP A 9 -3.03 -9.24 -3.24
N LYS A 10 -2.60 -9.54 -2.00
CA LYS A 10 -3.32 -10.45 -1.09
C LYS A 10 -4.72 -9.92 -0.77
N GLN A 11 -4.86 -8.64 -0.44
CA GLN A 11 -6.17 -8.01 -0.22
C GLN A 11 -7.08 -8.06 -1.45
N GLN A 12 -6.53 -7.83 -2.66
CA GLN A 12 -7.28 -7.97 -3.91
C GLN A 12 -7.73 -9.41 -4.17
N LEU A 13 -6.88 -10.39 -3.85
CA LEU A 13 -7.24 -11.80 -3.96
C LEU A 13 -8.34 -12.17 -2.96
N GLU A 14 -8.22 -11.75 -1.70
CA GLU A 14 -9.22 -11.99 -0.65
C GLU A 14 -10.58 -11.37 -1.03
N LEU A 15 -10.57 -10.15 -1.58
CA LEU A 15 -11.77 -9.52 -2.12
C LEU A 15 -12.42 -10.40 -3.20
N LEU A 16 -11.64 -10.85 -4.19
CA LEU A 16 -12.17 -11.71 -5.27
C LEU A 16 -12.67 -13.06 -4.72
N ARG A 17 -11.94 -13.70 -3.81
CA ARG A 17 -12.36 -14.96 -3.17
C ARG A 17 -13.70 -14.78 -2.46
N ASN A 18 -13.86 -13.71 -1.70
CA ASN A 18 -15.07 -13.44 -0.94
C ASN A 18 -16.25 -13.05 -1.84
N SER A 19 -16.03 -12.18 -2.83
CA SER A 19 -17.07 -11.72 -3.75
C SER A 19 -17.63 -12.84 -4.63
N TYR A 20 -16.77 -13.76 -5.05
CA TYR A 20 -17.18 -14.88 -5.92
C TYR A 20 -17.32 -16.20 -5.17
N GLN A 21 -17.20 -16.20 -3.83
CA GLN A 21 -17.24 -17.39 -2.98
C GLN A 21 -16.36 -18.53 -3.50
N LEU A 22 -15.12 -18.18 -3.90
CA LEU A 22 -14.20 -19.14 -4.50
C LEU A 22 -13.76 -20.16 -3.47
N ASP A 23 -13.94 -21.44 -3.80
CA ASP A 23 -13.35 -22.54 -3.06
C ASP A 23 -11.82 -22.57 -3.25
N ASP A 24 -11.17 -23.43 -2.49
CA ASP A 24 -9.71 -23.49 -2.47
C ASP A 24 -9.10 -23.86 -3.82
N ASN A 25 -9.78 -24.71 -4.60
CA ASN A 25 -9.29 -25.09 -5.92
C ASN A 25 -9.39 -23.92 -6.91
N SER A 26 -10.52 -23.23 -6.94
CA SER A 26 -10.76 -22.08 -7.81
C SER A 26 -9.85 -20.90 -7.45
N ALA A 27 -9.66 -20.64 -6.16
CA ALA A 27 -8.74 -19.63 -5.68
C ALA A 27 -7.28 -19.97 -6.05
N ARG A 28 -6.87 -21.25 -5.98
CA ARG A 28 -5.52 -21.68 -6.35
C ARG A 28 -5.26 -21.50 -7.86
N VAL A 29 -6.23 -21.82 -8.69
CA VAL A 29 -6.18 -21.55 -10.15
C VAL A 29 -6.09 -20.05 -10.42
N LEU A 30 -6.85 -19.23 -9.69
CA LEU A 30 -6.76 -17.77 -9.80
C LEU A 30 -5.35 -17.26 -9.43
N ILE A 31 -4.78 -17.75 -8.33
CA ILE A 31 -3.42 -17.41 -7.90
C ILE A 31 -2.42 -17.77 -9.00
N SER A 32 -2.40 -19.04 -9.45
CA SER A 32 -1.42 -19.52 -10.43
C SER A 32 -1.50 -18.76 -11.75
N SER A 33 -2.70 -18.40 -12.22
CA SER A 33 -2.91 -17.62 -13.43
C SER A 33 -2.40 -16.16 -13.35
N ARG A 34 -2.37 -15.57 -12.15
CA ARG A 34 -1.92 -14.19 -11.93
C ARG A 34 -0.43 -14.07 -11.62
N LEU A 35 0.20 -15.17 -11.21
CA LEU A 35 1.64 -15.19 -10.95
C LEU A 35 2.43 -15.08 -12.25
N LYS A 36 3.54 -14.34 -12.21
CA LYS A 36 4.44 -14.12 -13.35
C LYS A 36 5.90 -14.09 -12.89
N GLY A 37 6.80 -14.49 -13.78
CA GLY A 37 8.25 -14.42 -13.57
C GLY A 37 8.70 -15.20 -12.32
N ARG A 38 9.54 -14.57 -11.48
CA ARG A 38 10.12 -15.20 -10.26
C ARG A 38 9.06 -15.74 -9.30
N ALA A 39 7.89 -15.10 -9.21
CA ALA A 39 6.82 -15.54 -8.31
C ALA A 39 6.14 -16.84 -8.82
N LEU A 40 6.00 -16.98 -10.15
CA LEU A 40 5.48 -18.21 -10.77
C LEU A 40 6.51 -19.35 -10.66
N ALA A 41 7.79 -19.04 -10.88
CA ALA A 41 8.87 -20.02 -10.71
C ALA A 41 8.95 -20.55 -9.27
N TRP A 42 8.82 -19.69 -8.26
CA TRP A 42 8.72 -20.09 -6.85
C TRP A 42 7.47 -20.94 -6.58
N PHE A 43 6.32 -20.58 -7.14
CA PHE A 43 5.10 -21.39 -6.95
C PHE A 43 5.28 -22.81 -7.48
N HIS A 44 5.95 -22.98 -8.63
CA HIS A 44 6.24 -24.29 -9.19
C HIS A 44 7.47 -24.99 -8.59
N SER A 45 8.23 -24.36 -7.69
CA SER A 45 9.44 -24.98 -7.12
C SER A 45 9.14 -26.07 -6.09
N LYS A 46 7.91 -26.12 -5.56
CA LYS A 46 7.44 -27.18 -4.66
C LYS A 46 6.08 -27.69 -5.13
N ALA A 47 5.95 -28.99 -5.36
CA ALA A 47 4.68 -29.62 -5.72
C ALA A 47 3.61 -29.43 -4.62
N GLU A 48 4.04 -29.31 -3.36
CA GLU A 48 3.19 -29.07 -2.19
C GLU A 48 2.31 -27.81 -2.35
N HIS A 49 2.78 -26.76 -3.04
CA HIS A 49 2.01 -25.54 -3.26
C HIS A 49 0.71 -25.78 -4.07
N LEU A 50 0.62 -26.89 -4.81
CA LEU A 50 -0.58 -27.27 -5.55
C LEU A 50 -1.67 -27.93 -4.70
N ILE A 51 -1.31 -28.41 -3.51
CA ILE A 51 -2.20 -29.19 -2.63
C ILE A 51 -2.48 -28.49 -1.29
N LEU A 52 -1.73 -27.44 -0.93
CA LEU A 52 -2.03 -26.61 0.22
C LEU A 52 -3.44 -26.01 0.13
N ASN A 53 -4.10 -25.90 1.29
CA ASN A 53 -5.27 -25.03 1.42
C ASN A 53 -4.85 -23.57 1.15
N ILE A 54 -5.83 -22.69 0.91
CA ILE A 54 -5.52 -21.32 0.51
C ILE A 54 -4.88 -20.51 1.64
N GLU A 55 -5.27 -20.75 2.87
CA GLU A 55 -4.71 -20.06 4.04
C GLU A 55 -3.20 -20.33 4.17
N ASP A 56 -2.81 -21.60 4.12
CA ASP A 56 -1.42 -22.05 4.22
C ASP A 56 -0.59 -21.58 3.02
N LEU A 57 -1.15 -21.64 1.81
CA LEU A 57 -0.48 -21.12 0.62
C LEU A 57 -0.23 -19.62 0.73
N LEU A 58 -1.21 -18.85 1.23
CA LEU A 58 -1.05 -17.41 1.44
C LEU A 58 -0.05 -17.09 2.55
N GLU A 59 0.08 -17.94 3.57
CA GLU A 59 1.12 -17.80 4.58
C GLU A 59 2.52 -18.00 3.99
N GLU A 60 2.73 -19.07 3.21
CA GLU A 60 4.02 -19.31 2.53
C GLU A 60 4.36 -18.18 1.55
N MET A 61 3.37 -17.68 0.81
CA MET A 61 3.54 -16.52 -0.05
C MET A 61 3.87 -15.25 0.77
N THR A 62 3.30 -15.10 1.96
CA THR A 62 3.64 -13.99 2.87
C THR A 62 5.10 -14.10 3.29
N ARG A 63 5.55 -15.27 3.74
CA ARG A 63 6.95 -15.50 4.14
C ARG A 63 7.94 -15.22 3.01
N MET A 64 7.59 -15.56 1.77
CA MET A 64 8.46 -15.36 0.61
C MET A 64 8.43 -13.94 0.03
N PHE A 65 7.24 -13.33 -0.07
CA PHE A 65 7.04 -12.10 -0.84
C PHE A 65 6.66 -10.87 -0.01
N ASP A 66 6.30 -11.04 1.26
CA ASP A 66 5.99 -9.92 2.14
C ASP A 66 7.26 -9.29 2.69
N SER A 67 8.00 -8.64 1.80
CA SER A 67 9.14 -7.80 2.17
C SER A 67 8.68 -6.44 2.69
N ARG A 68 7.61 -6.35 3.51
CA ARG A 68 7.10 -5.06 4.01
C ARG A 68 8.29 -4.20 4.45
N PRO A 69 8.51 -3.01 3.85
CA PRO A 69 9.58 -2.14 4.29
C PRO A 69 9.38 -1.92 5.78
N ALA A 70 10.44 -2.06 6.58
CA ALA A 70 10.33 -1.86 8.02
C ALA A 70 9.56 -0.55 8.26
N LYS A 71 8.62 -0.52 9.22
CA LYS A 71 7.78 0.65 9.53
C LYS A 71 8.57 1.98 9.51
N LEU A 72 9.82 1.93 9.97
CA LEU A 72 10.80 3.01 9.92
C LEU A 72 11.10 3.54 8.51
N SER A 73 11.26 2.70 7.51
CA SER A 73 11.54 3.10 6.12
C SER A 73 10.33 3.75 5.43
N LEU A 74 9.11 3.27 5.71
CA LEU A 74 7.87 3.92 5.26
C LEU A 74 7.72 5.29 5.92
N ARG A 75 7.99 5.38 7.23
CA ARG A 75 7.98 6.65 7.98
C ARG A 75 9.02 7.63 7.44
N LYS A 76 10.26 7.18 7.17
CA LYS A 76 11.30 8.02 6.53
C LYS A 76 10.88 8.54 5.16
N THR A 77 10.21 7.71 4.34
CA THR A 77 9.74 8.12 3.02
C THR A 77 8.62 9.15 3.13
N PHE A 78 7.71 8.96 4.08
CA PHE A 78 6.66 9.93 4.39
C PHE A 78 7.24 11.26 4.88
N GLU A 79 8.15 11.23 5.86
CA GLU A 79 8.80 12.42 6.43
C GLU A 79 9.65 13.16 5.39
N ALA A 80 10.37 12.45 4.52
CA ALA A 80 11.17 13.03 3.45
C ALA A 80 10.35 13.76 2.37
N ARG A 81 9.04 13.47 2.26
CA ARG A 81 8.16 14.20 1.34
C ARG A 81 7.80 15.55 1.93
N VAL A 82 8.61 16.57 1.64
CA VAL A 82 8.35 17.96 1.99
C VAL A 82 7.79 18.69 0.79
N TRP A 83 6.89 19.67 1.01
CA TRP A 83 6.36 20.50 -0.05
C TRP A 83 7.46 21.42 -0.60
N LYS A 84 7.53 21.56 -1.93
CA LYS A 84 8.48 22.43 -2.62
C LYS A 84 7.75 23.63 -3.22
N ALA A 85 8.44 24.77 -3.29
CA ALA A 85 7.84 26.00 -3.80
C ALA A 85 7.51 25.95 -5.30
N ASP A 86 8.09 25.00 -6.04
CA ASP A 86 7.93 24.81 -7.47
C ASP A 86 6.81 23.81 -7.86
N GLU A 87 6.03 23.32 -6.89
CA GLU A 87 4.90 22.40 -7.12
C GLU A 87 3.58 22.93 -6.54
N GLN A 88 2.47 22.45 -7.09
CA GLN A 88 1.14 22.78 -6.55
C GLN A 88 0.90 22.06 -5.23
N PHE A 89 0.28 22.76 -4.29
CA PHE A 89 -0.05 22.19 -2.97
C PHE A 89 -0.99 20.98 -3.09
N CYS A 90 -1.95 21.00 -4.02
CA CYS A 90 -2.86 19.87 -4.24
C CYS A 90 -2.12 18.58 -4.62
N ASP A 91 -1.09 18.66 -5.46
CA ASP A 91 -0.28 17.51 -5.88
C ASP A 91 0.55 16.98 -4.70
N TYR A 92 1.17 17.88 -3.93
CA TYR A 92 1.86 17.54 -2.70
C TYR A 92 0.96 16.84 -1.69
N TYR A 93 -0.19 17.44 -1.38
CA TYR A 93 -1.15 16.91 -0.42
C TYR A 93 -1.60 15.50 -0.84
N HIS A 94 -1.94 15.32 -2.12
CA HIS A 94 -2.38 14.02 -2.63
C HIS A 94 -1.30 12.94 -2.45
N GLU A 95 -0.05 13.22 -2.83
CA GLU A 95 1.06 12.29 -2.66
C GLU A 95 1.36 12.02 -1.18
N LYS A 96 1.33 13.06 -0.34
CA LYS A 96 1.58 12.97 1.10
C LYS A 96 0.56 12.08 1.79
N ILE A 97 -0.73 12.20 1.44
CA ILE A 97 -1.79 11.32 1.94
C ILE A 97 -1.60 9.87 1.47
N ILE A 98 -1.20 9.64 0.22
CA ILE A 98 -0.89 8.29 -0.27
C ILE A 98 0.25 7.64 0.52
N LEU A 99 1.24 8.43 0.95
CA LEU A 99 2.32 7.97 1.83
C LEU A 99 1.83 7.75 3.26
N ALA A 100 1.03 8.67 3.81
CA ALA A 100 0.43 8.58 5.14
C ALA A 100 -0.38 7.29 5.30
N ASN A 101 -1.23 6.95 4.33
CA ASN A 101 -2.03 5.71 4.33
C ASN A 101 -1.21 4.41 4.42
N ARG A 102 0.11 4.48 4.19
CA ARG A 102 1.03 3.33 4.28
C ARG A 102 1.81 3.31 5.59
N VAL A 103 1.77 4.38 6.38
CA VAL A 103 2.40 4.47 7.69
C VAL A 103 1.29 4.48 8.74
N PRO A 104 1.38 3.66 9.80
CA PRO A 104 0.44 3.78 10.92
C PRO A 104 0.82 5.04 11.72
N ILE A 105 0.25 6.17 11.31
CA ILE A 105 0.34 7.52 11.91
C ILE A 105 -1.06 7.86 12.41
N ASP A 106 -1.14 8.48 13.57
CA ASP A 106 -2.40 8.98 14.12
C ASP A 106 -2.93 10.17 13.29
N GLU A 107 -4.25 10.39 13.25
CA GLU A 107 -4.82 11.50 12.47
C GLU A 107 -4.36 12.86 12.99
N ASP A 108 -4.22 13.02 14.30
CA ASP A 108 -3.73 14.26 14.92
C ASP A 108 -2.25 14.50 14.58
N GLU A 109 -1.44 13.43 14.60
CA GLU A 109 -0.02 13.47 14.20
C GLU A 109 0.12 13.81 12.70
N LEU A 110 -0.77 13.32 11.83
CA LEU A 110 -0.77 13.65 10.41
C LEU A 110 -1.08 15.13 10.15
N LEU A 111 -2.00 15.71 10.92
CA LEU A 111 -2.32 17.14 10.83
C LEU A 111 -1.11 18.00 11.18
N ASP A 112 -0.38 17.67 12.24
CA ASP A 112 0.86 18.37 12.62
C ASP A 112 1.90 18.31 11.49
N TYR A 113 2.10 17.14 10.86
CA TYR A 113 3.00 17.00 9.70
C TYR A 113 2.56 17.78 8.46
N LEU A 114 1.27 18.00 8.26
CA LEU A 114 0.73 18.80 7.16
C LEU A 114 0.86 20.30 7.46
N ILE A 115 0.72 20.71 8.72
CA ILE A 115 0.74 22.10 9.18
C ILE A 115 2.18 22.62 9.34
N GLU A 116 3.12 21.81 9.86
CA GLU A 116 4.53 22.20 10.03
C GLU A 116 5.22 22.61 8.72
N VAL A 117 4.74 22.10 7.58
CA VAL A 117 5.28 22.42 6.26
C VAL A 117 4.81 23.79 5.75
N ILE A 118 3.74 24.35 6.34
CA ILE A 118 3.23 25.68 5.99
C ILE A 118 3.85 26.73 6.92
N ALA A 119 5.16 26.94 6.79
CA ALA A 119 5.85 28.03 7.50
C ALA A 119 5.53 29.43 6.90
N ASP A 120 5.01 29.48 5.68
CA ASP A 120 4.66 30.72 4.98
C ASP A 120 3.17 31.04 5.16
N ARG A 121 2.87 32.13 5.89
CA ARG A 121 1.51 32.63 6.17
C ARG A 121 0.66 32.81 4.92
N ARG A 122 1.26 33.11 3.77
CA ARG A 122 0.52 33.29 2.51
C ARG A 122 -0.10 31.98 2.03
N LEU A 123 0.62 30.88 2.24
CA LEU A 123 0.20 29.54 1.85
C LEU A 123 -0.75 28.92 2.86
N GLN A 124 -0.65 29.31 4.13
CA GLN A 124 -1.63 28.97 5.16
C GLN A 124 -3.01 29.52 4.80
N ASN A 125 -3.06 30.77 4.35
CA ASN A 125 -4.30 31.39 3.91
C ASN A 125 -4.86 30.74 2.63
N GLN A 126 -4.01 30.31 1.71
CA GLN A 126 -4.44 29.65 0.47
C GLN A 126 -4.94 28.22 0.73
N ALA A 127 -4.23 27.44 1.54
CA ALA A 127 -4.65 26.09 1.93
C ALA A 127 -5.96 26.10 2.72
N HIS A 128 -6.13 27.05 3.65
CA HIS A 128 -7.41 27.24 4.36
C HIS A 128 -8.56 27.55 3.40
N TYR A 129 -8.35 28.43 2.43
CA TYR A 129 -9.37 28.78 1.45
C TYR A 129 -9.75 27.58 0.58
N GLU A 130 -8.78 26.82 0.06
CA GLU A 130 -9.03 25.66 -0.79
C GLU A 130 -9.69 24.49 -0.02
N LEU A 131 -9.34 24.28 1.24
CA LEU A 131 -9.96 23.25 2.10
C LEU A 131 -11.39 23.62 2.50
N SER A 132 -11.70 24.90 2.74
CA SER A 132 -13.06 25.37 3.05
C SER A 132 -14.06 25.28 1.88
N ILE A 133 -13.59 25.06 0.65
CA ILE A 133 -14.45 24.96 -0.54
C ILE A 133 -14.73 23.48 -0.91
N LYS A 134 -13.95 22.54 -0.38
CA LYS A 134 -14.07 21.10 -0.67
C LYS A 134 -14.87 20.30 0.39
N VAL A 135 -15.31 20.94 1.47
CA VAL A 135 -16.25 20.42 2.48
C VAL A 135 -17.66 20.89 2.13
#